data_AF-A0A7V2HF44-F1
#
_entry.id   AF-A0A7V2HF44-F1
#
_cell.length_a   1.000
_cell.length_b   1.000
_cell.length_c   1.000
_cell.angle_alpha   90.00
_cell.angle_beta   90.00
_cell.angle_gamma   90.00
#
_symmetry.space_group_name_H-M   'P 1'
#
loop_
_entity.id
_entity.type
_entity.pdbx_description
1 polymer ?
#
loop_
_entity_poly.entity_id
_entity_poly.type
_entity_poly.pdbx_seq_one_letter_code
_entity_poly.pdbx_strand_id
1 'polypeptide(L)'
;MPGRTPVGFSPMVGYSSISGRSRSTASVRVPICSCGSLTRVSAHANPAHAQKDLYALDPAEVLEPPRSLVSTLRRIGPGMILSASIVGSGELIATTTLGAEVGYVCLWVIILSCFIKPAIQAEIGRYSVSTGETGLAGFNKVPGPRLGVNWIVWGWVAMISMTRFQIGAMFGGVAQVLNQLVPSVPVNAWVVLLLGVTLALLLGGGYERIEGLATIKVALFTMLTFLCALIL
;
A
#
# COMPACT_ATOMS: atom_id res chain seq x y z
N MET A 1 3.95 -36.51 35.05
CA MET A 1 2.67 -36.19 34.39
C MET A 1 2.71 -34.74 33.93
N PRO A 2 2.40 -34.47 32.65
CA PRO A 2 2.43 -33.15 32.03
C PRO A 2 1.06 -32.43 32.11
N GLY A 3 1.04 -31.11 31.95
CA GLY A 3 -0.18 -30.31 31.81
C GLY A 3 0.04 -29.10 30.89
N ARG A 4 -0.40 -29.23 29.62
CA ARG A 4 -0.53 -28.19 28.58
C ARG A 4 -1.75 -27.30 28.91
N THR A 5 -1.83 -26.02 28.54
CA THR A 5 -2.12 -25.46 27.19
C THR A 5 -1.90 -23.93 27.19
N PRO A 6 -1.73 -23.28 26.02
CA PRO A 6 -2.90 -22.65 25.39
C PRO A 6 -3.05 -22.98 23.89
N VAL A 7 -4.33 -23.23 23.54
CA VAL A 7 -5.05 -22.93 22.30
C VAL A 7 -4.24 -22.59 21.05
N GLY A 8 -4.27 -23.53 20.10
CA GLY A 8 -3.82 -23.34 18.73
C GLY A 8 -4.83 -22.51 17.91
N PHE A 9 -4.29 -21.58 17.13
CA PHE A 9 -4.99 -20.90 16.05
C PHE A 9 -4.57 -21.59 14.75
N SER A 10 -5.44 -22.44 14.23
CA SER A 10 -5.34 -23.03 12.90
C SER A 10 -5.97 -22.06 11.90
N PRO A 11 -5.30 -21.64 10.82
CA PRO A 11 -5.99 -21.30 9.58
C PRO A 11 -6.10 -22.58 8.75
N MET A 12 -7.34 -22.96 8.49
CA MET A 12 -7.68 -24.04 7.58
C MET A 12 -7.09 -23.78 6.18
N VAL A 13 -6.40 -24.80 5.72
CA VAL A 13 -6.12 -25.10 4.31
C VAL A 13 -7.46 -25.23 3.56
N GLY A 14 -7.57 -24.49 2.47
CA GLY A 14 -8.68 -24.57 1.52
C GLY A 14 -8.21 -24.27 0.11
N TYR A 15 -7.18 -24.96 -0.37
CA TYR A 15 -6.88 -25.05 -1.80
C TYR A 15 -6.97 -26.50 -2.22
N SER A 16 -8.19 -26.90 -2.59
CA SER A 16 -8.47 -28.20 -3.19
C SER A 16 -7.75 -28.33 -4.52
N SER A 17 -6.85 -29.32 -4.59
CA SER A 17 -6.79 -30.33 -5.65
C SER A 17 -6.88 -29.84 -7.10
N ILE A 18 -5.73 -29.81 -7.81
CA ILE A 18 -5.51 -30.43 -9.13
C ILE A 18 -3.98 -30.55 -9.31
N SER A 19 -3.42 -31.75 -9.13
CA SER A 19 -2.36 -32.29 -10.01
C SER A 19 -2.11 -33.75 -9.66
N GLY A 20 -2.65 -34.62 -10.50
CA GLY A 20 -2.31 -36.03 -10.49
C GLY A 20 -0.95 -36.27 -11.14
N ARG A 21 -0.21 -37.20 -10.52
CA ARG A 21 0.46 -38.32 -11.20
C ARG A 21 1.85 -38.07 -11.82
N SER A 22 2.85 -38.50 -11.04
CA SER A 22 3.76 -39.64 -11.34
C SER A 22 4.99 -39.44 -12.25
N ARG A 23 6.11 -39.96 -11.71
CA ARG A 23 7.34 -40.49 -12.37
C ARG A 23 8.26 -39.41 -12.94
N SER A 24 9.58 -39.54 -12.96
CA SER A 24 10.57 -40.55 -12.56
C SER A 24 11.90 -39.97 -13.09
N THR A 25 13.05 -40.36 -12.51
CA THR A 25 14.41 -40.32 -13.13
C THR A 25 14.98 -38.90 -13.42
N ALA A 26 16.25 -38.57 -13.19
CA ALA A 26 17.45 -39.33 -12.92
C ALA A 26 18.53 -38.44 -12.27
N SER A 27 19.35 -39.11 -11.44
CA SER A 27 20.71 -38.80 -11.03
C SER A 27 21.50 -37.86 -11.97
N VAL A 28 21.99 -36.74 -11.43
CA VAL A 28 23.23 -36.09 -11.89
C VAL A 28 24.20 -36.02 -10.73
N ARG A 29 25.25 -36.84 -10.84
CA ARG A 29 26.35 -37.01 -9.90
C ARG A 29 27.49 -36.12 -10.39
N VAL A 30 27.94 -35.15 -9.58
CA VAL A 30 29.09 -34.28 -9.90
C VAL A 30 30.23 -34.62 -8.94
N PRO A 31 31.47 -34.80 -9.43
CA PRO A 31 32.52 -35.54 -8.74
C PRO A 31 33.24 -34.74 -7.65
N ILE A 32 33.71 -35.49 -6.66
CA ILE A 32 34.48 -35.06 -5.49
C ILE A 32 35.93 -34.89 -5.94
N CYS A 33 36.49 -33.68 -5.85
CA CYS A 33 37.94 -33.47 -5.98
C CYS A 33 38.47 -32.84 -4.68
N SER A 34 39.55 -33.44 -4.19
CA SER A 34 40.15 -33.28 -2.87
C SER A 34 41.15 -32.12 -2.80
N CYS A 35 41.33 -31.61 -1.58
CA CYS A 35 42.54 -30.98 -1.02
C CYS A 35 42.59 -29.44 -0.95
N GLY A 36 42.71 -28.92 0.28
CA GLY A 36 43.28 -27.59 0.54
C GLY A 36 42.41 -26.65 1.38
N SER A 37 42.56 -26.74 2.72
CA SER A 37 42.46 -25.63 3.69
C SER A 37 41.52 -24.45 3.39
N LEU A 38 40.37 -24.41 4.07
CA LEU A 38 39.79 -23.17 4.60
C LEU A 38 38.98 -23.53 5.84
N THR A 39 39.41 -22.98 6.96
CA THR A 39 38.78 -23.02 8.28
C THR A 39 37.28 -22.84 8.16
N ARG A 40 36.56 -23.90 8.50
CA ARG A 40 35.12 -24.01 8.55
C ARG A 40 34.61 -23.10 9.68
N VAL A 41 34.21 -21.86 9.36
CA VAL A 41 33.33 -21.08 10.23
C VAL A 41 32.04 -21.90 10.34
N SER A 42 31.88 -22.61 11.45
CA SER A 42 30.67 -23.36 11.76
C SER A 42 29.55 -22.37 12.07
N ALA A 43 28.87 -21.89 11.03
CA ALA A 43 27.53 -21.36 11.16
C ALA A 43 26.59 -22.56 11.29
N HIS A 44 26.29 -22.95 12.52
CA HIS A 44 25.15 -23.81 12.82
C HIS A 44 23.86 -23.05 12.44
N ALA A 45 23.46 -23.10 11.16
CA ALA A 45 22.14 -22.70 10.72
C ALA A 45 21.21 -23.91 10.78
N ASN A 46 20.39 -23.95 11.83
CA ASN A 46 19.31 -24.91 12.03
C ASN A 46 18.29 -24.86 10.87
N PRO A 47 17.97 -25.96 10.16
CA PRO A 47 17.21 -25.92 8.89
C PRO A 47 15.68 -25.92 9.06
N ALA A 48 15.13 -25.40 10.16
CA ALA A 48 13.71 -25.56 10.48
C ALA A 48 12.78 -24.39 10.06
N HIS A 49 13.31 -23.24 9.66
CA HIS A 49 12.52 -22.18 9.03
C HIS A 49 13.40 -21.40 8.05
N ALA A 50 13.59 -21.94 6.85
CA ALA A 50 14.00 -21.13 5.71
C ALA A 50 12.85 -20.15 5.42
N GLN A 51 12.89 -18.98 6.07
CA GLN A 51 11.98 -17.88 5.82
C GLN A 51 12.08 -17.57 4.32
N LYS A 52 11.04 -17.94 3.55
CA LYS A 52 10.94 -17.60 2.13
C LYS A 52 11.01 -16.08 2.07
N ASP A 53 12.10 -15.55 1.52
CA ASP A 53 12.24 -14.13 1.31
C ASP A 53 11.20 -13.72 0.26
N LEU A 54 10.13 -13.08 0.73
CA LEU A 54 9.02 -12.61 -0.11
C LEU A 54 9.47 -11.56 -1.14
N TYR A 55 10.66 -10.98 -0.96
CA TYR A 55 11.23 -9.96 -1.84
C TYR A 55 12.33 -10.49 -2.74
N ALA A 56 12.73 -11.76 -2.59
CA ALA A 56 13.64 -12.40 -3.52
C ALA A 56 12.88 -12.75 -4.81
N LEU A 57 13.36 -12.24 -5.95
CA LEU A 57 12.80 -12.53 -7.26
C LEU A 57 12.98 -14.03 -7.57
N ASP A 58 11.92 -14.81 -7.43
CA ASP A 58 11.87 -16.19 -7.87
C ASP A 58 11.53 -16.23 -9.37
N PRO A 59 12.42 -16.75 -10.24
CA PRO A 59 12.13 -16.91 -11.66
C PRO A 59 10.86 -17.73 -11.95
N ALA A 60 10.41 -18.56 -11.00
CA ALA A 60 9.18 -19.35 -11.12
C ALA A 60 7.89 -18.52 -10.91
N GLU A 61 7.97 -17.31 -10.34
CA GLU A 61 6.82 -16.43 -10.10
C GLU A 61 6.63 -15.38 -11.22
N VAL A 62 7.53 -15.35 -12.21
CA VAL A 62 7.43 -14.46 -13.39
C VAL A 62 6.33 -14.98 -14.32
N LEU A 63 5.18 -14.29 -14.31
CA LEU A 63 4.07 -14.61 -15.21
C LEU A 63 4.23 -13.97 -16.59
N GLU A 64 3.83 -14.73 -17.63
CA GLU A 64 3.69 -14.18 -18.98
C GLU A 64 2.65 -13.04 -19.03
N PRO A 65 2.89 -12.00 -19.84
CA PRO A 65 1.95 -10.91 -19.97
C PRO A 65 0.59 -11.42 -20.51
N PRO A 66 -0.53 -10.94 -19.93
CA PRO A 66 -1.86 -11.32 -20.40
C PRO A 66 -2.05 -10.93 -21.87
N ARG A 67 -2.42 -11.90 -22.71
CA ARG A 67 -2.63 -11.69 -24.15
C ARG A 67 -4.08 -11.30 -24.51
N SER A 68 -5.01 -11.37 -23.54
CA SER A 68 -6.43 -11.06 -23.76
C SER A 68 -6.91 -9.90 -22.88
N LEU A 69 -7.79 -9.05 -23.40
CA LEU A 69 -8.35 -7.89 -22.68
C LEU A 69 -9.02 -8.29 -21.35
N VAL A 70 -9.69 -9.45 -21.31
CA VAL A 70 -10.32 -9.99 -20.09
C VAL A 70 -9.27 -10.37 -19.04
N SER A 71 -8.17 -10.99 -19.46
CA SER A 71 -7.07 -11.35 -18.56
C SER A 71 -6.32 -10.12 -18.04
N THR A 72 -6.25 -9.04 -18.82
CA THR A 72 -5.74 -7.74 -18.39
C THR A 72 -6.66 -7.09 -17.36
N LEU A 73 -7.98 -7.05 -17.61
CA LEU A 73 -8.96 -6.48 -16.68
C LEU A 73 -8.93 -7.14 -15.30
N ARG A 74 -8.77 -8.46 -15.25
CA ARG A 74 -8.64 -9.20 -13.98
C ARG A 74 -7.39 -8.86 -13.17
N ARG A 75 -6.38 -8.23 -13.78
CA ARG A 75 -5.12 -7.83 -13.14
C ARG A 75 -5.07 -6.34 -12.78
N ILE A 76 -6.13 -5.58 -13.04
CA ILE A 76 -6.23 -4.15 -12.72
C ILE A 76 -6.44 -3.91 -11.22
N GLY A 77 -6.97 -4.90 -10.49
CA GLY A 77 -7.27 -4.82 -9.04
C GLY A 77 -6.20 -4.16 -8.17
N PRO A 78 -4.95 -4.66 -8.14
CA PRO A 78 -3.89 -4.04 -7.32
C PRO A 78 -3.56 -2.60 -7.73
N GLY A 79 -3.64 -2.27 -9.02
CA GLY A 79 -3.41 -0.90 -9.51
C GLY A 79 -4.54 0.07 -9.13
N MET A 80 -5.80 -0.39 -9.13
CA MET A 80 -6.94 0.40 -8.67
C MET A 80 -6.87 0.68 -7.17
N ILE A 81 -6.50 -0.30 -6.35
CA ILE A 81 -6.33 -0.11 -4.90
C ILE A 81 -5.20 0.90 -4.63
N LEU A 82 -4.07 0.76 -5.33
CA LEU A 82 -2.95 1.71 -5.22
C LEU A 82 -3.40 3.14 -5.61
N SER A 83 -4.11 3.27 -6.72
CA SER A 83 -4.60 4.57 -7.21
C SER A 83 -5.61 5.20 -6.23
N ALA A 84 -6.54 4.40 -5.71
CA ALA A 84 -7.52 4.85 -4.71
C ALA A 84 -6.86 5.29 -3.40
N SER A 85 -5.75 4.66 -3.00
CA SER A 85 -5.00 5.03 -1.79
C SER A 85 -4.24 6.35 -1.94
N ILE A 86 -3.86 6.72 -3.17
CA ILE A 86 -3.06 7.92 -3.47
C ILE A 86 -3.94 9.15 -3.64
N VAL A 87 -5.19 8.98 -4.06
CA VAL A 87 -6.17 10.07 -4.12
C VAL A 87 -6.71 10.31 -2.71
N GLY A 88 -6.11 11.27 -2.02
CA GLY A 88 -6.46 11.61 -0.64
C GLY A 88 -7.57 12.65 -0.56
N SER A 89 -8.28 12.69 0.57
CA SER A 89 -9.21 13.77 0.91
C SER A 89 -8.56 15.16 0.90
N GLY A 90 -7.23 15.24 1.09
CA GLY A 90 -6.49 16.51 1.12
C GLY A 90 -6.41 17.17 -0.24
N GLU A 91 -6.18 16.39 -1.29
CA GLU A 91 -6.20 16.89 -2.67
C GLU A 91 -7.60 17.34 -3.07
N LEU A 92 -8.61 16.64 -2.58
CA LEU A 92 -10.00 16.96 -2.83
C LEU A 92 -10.38 18.32 -2.20
N ILE A 93 -10.06 18.51 -0.92
CA ILE A 93 -10.29 19.79 -0.23
C ILE A 93 -9.52 20.91 -0.94
N ALA A 94 -8.21 20.73 -1.15
CA ALA A 94 -7.36 21.76 -1.77
C ALA A 94 -7.83 22.17 -3.17
N THR A 95 -8.31 21.21 -3.97
CA THR A 95 -8.80 21.49 -5.33
C THR A 95 -10.12 22.26 -5.29
N THR A 96 -11.02 21.93 -4.37
CA THR A 96 -12.28 22.68 -4.18
C THR A 96 -12.06 24.08 -3.62
N THR A 97 -11.13 24.25 -2.69
CA THR A 97 -10.79 25.58 -2.14
C THR A 97 -10.13 26.45 -3.20
N LEU A 98 -9.19 25.89 -3.98
CA LEU A 98 -8.55 26.61 -5.08
C LEU A 98 -9.57 27.01 -6.16
N GLY A 99 -10.51 26.12 -6.49
CA GLY A 99 -11.61 26.41 -7.41
C GLY A 99 -12.56 27.50 -6.90
N ALA A 100 -12.79 27.57 -5.58
CA ALA A 100 -13.60 28.61 -4.98
C ALA A 100 -12.91 29.99 -4.96
N GLU A 101 -11.58 30.03 -4.75
CA GLU A 101 -10.80 31.27 -4.69
C GLU A 101 -10.47 31.86 -6.06
N VAL A 102 -10.10 31.00 -7.02
CA VAL A 102 -9.55 31.43 -8.34
C VAL A 102 -10.50 31.10 -9.50
N GLY A 103 -11.64 30.45 -9.21
CA GLY A 103 -12.60 30.04 -10.22
C GLY A 103 -12.03 28.98 -11.18
N TYR A 104 -12.46 29.04 -12.44
CA TYR A 104 -12.09 28.05 -13.47
C TYR A 104 -10.71 28.27 -14.12
N VAL A 105 -9.97 29.31 -13.72
CA VAL A 105 -8.66 29.62 -14.31
C VAL A 105 -7.66 28.48 -14.10
N CYS A 106 -7.72 27.79 -12.96
CA CYS A 106 -6.84 26.68 -12.62
C CYS A 106 -7.27 25.32 -13.21
N LEU A 107 -8.39 25.25 -13.95
CA LEU A 107 -8.96 23.99 -14.43
C LEU A 107 -7.98 23.22 -15.35
N TRP A 108 -7.28 23.94 -16.24
CA TRP A 108 -6.32 23.30 -17.15
C TRP A 108 -5.13 22.68 -16.40
N VAL A 109 -4.69 23.28 -15.28
CA VAL A 109 -3.62 22.75 -14.42
C VAL A 109 -4.08 21.47 -13.72
N ILE A 110 -5.34 21.43 -13.25
CA ILE A 110 -5.93 20.24 -12.62
C ILE A 110 -6.03 19.09 -13.63
N ILE A 111 -6.48 19.37 -14.86
CA ILE A 111 -6.56 18.34 -15.91
C ILE A 111 -5.16 17.80 -16.24
N LEU A 112 -4.17 18.70 -16.37
CA LEU A 112 -2.79 18.32 -16.64
C LEU A 112 -2.20 17.47 -15.50
N SER A 113 -2.44 17.84 -14.24
CA SER A 113 -1.94 17.08 -13.09
C SER A 113 -2.59 15.69 -13.00
N CYS A 114 -3.90 15.60 -13.24
CA CYS A 114 -4.64 14.34 -13.32
C CYS A 114 -4.12 13.39 -14.41
N PHE A 115 -3.54 13.92 -15.49
CA PHE A 115 -2.96 13.10 -16.54
C PHE A 115 -1.53 12.65 -16.20
N ILE A 116 -0.69 13.57 -15.73
CA ILE A 116 0.72 13.30 -15.44
C ILE A 116 0.90 12.38 -14.22
N LYS A 117 0.09 12.58 -13.18
CA LYS A 117 0.19 11.86 -11.91
C LYS A 117 0.12 10.33 -12.05
N PRO A 118 -0.88 9.73 -12.73
CA PRO A 118 -0.92 8.29 -12.94
C PRO A 118 0.16 7.80 -13.90
N ALA A 119 0.58 8.60 -14.89
CA ALA A 119 1.66 8.21 -15.80
C ALA A 119 2.99 8.02 -15.06
N ILE A 120 3.35 8.94 -14.16
CA ILE A 120 4.54 8.82 -13.32
C ILE A 120 4.44 7.60 -12.39
N GLN A 121 3.25 7.35 -11.80
CA GLN A 121 3.04 6.17 -10.95
C GLN A 121 3.17 4.85 -11.72
N ALA A 122 2.70 4.81 -12.96
CA ALA A 122 2.83 3.64 -13.82
C ALA A 122 4.31 3.30 -14.10
N GLU A 123 5.14 4.32 -14.33
CA GLU A 123 6.59 4.13 -14.54
C GLU A 123 7.31 3.67 -13.27
N ILE A 124 7.01 4.25 -12.11
CA ILE A 124 7.58 3.82 -10.82
C ILE A 124 7.12 2.39 -10.47
N GLY A 125 5.86 2.06 -10.76
CA GLY A 125 5.32 0.72 -10.59
C GLY A 125 6.02 -0.29 -11.50
N ARG A 126 6.19 0.04 -12.79
CA ARG A 126 6.90 -0.80 -13.76
C ARG A 126 8.35 -1.03 -13.35
N TYR A 127 9.04 0.01 -12.88
CA TYR A 127 10.41 -0.10 -12.36
C TYR A 127 10.51 -1.05 -11.17
N SER A 128 9.56 -0.96 -10.22
CA SER A 128 9.55 -1.80 -9.02
C SER A 128 9.28 -3.27 -9.37
N VAL A 129 8.37 -3.52 -10.33
CA VAL A 129 8.05 -4.88 -10.80
C VAL A 129 9.19 -5.48 -11.62
N SER A 130 9.87 -4.68 -12.47
CA SER A 130 10.94 -5.20 -13.34
C SER A 130 12.25 -5.46 -12.59
N THR A 131 12.55 -4.67 -11.56
CA THR A 131 13.82 -4.72 -10.84
C THR A 131 13.73 -5.54 -9.55
N GLY A 132 12.52 -5.77 -9.03
CA GLY A 132 12.29 -6.40 -7.72
C GLY A 132 12.72 -5.54 -6.53
N GLU A 133 13.20 -4.33 -6.79
CA GLU A 133 13.60 -3.37 -5.77
C GLU A 133 12.44 -2.43 -5.43
N THR A 134 12.40 -1.97 -4.18
CA THR A 134 11.42 -0.94 -3.79
C THR A 134 11.71 0.37 -4.53
N GLY A 135 10.66 1.15 -4.85
CA GLY A 135 10.83 2.46 -5.48
C GLY A 135 11.79 3.38 -4.71
N LEU A 136 11.82 3.29 -3.38
CA LEU A 136 12.74 4.06 -2.53
C LEU A 136 14.20 3.62 -2.69
N ALA A 137 14.46 2.31 -2.86
CA ALA A 137 15.79 1.80 -3.18
C ALA A 137 16.25 2.29 -4.57
N GLY A 138 15.35 2.32 -5.55
CA GLY A 138 15.60 2.92 -6.86
C GLY A 138 15.97 4.40 -6.78
N PHE A 139 15.22 5.18 -5.99
CA PHE A 139 15.53 6.60 -5.77
C PHE A 139 16.88 6.81 -5.09
N ASN A 140 17.33 5.89 -4.23
CA ASN A 140 18.64 6.01 -3.59
C ASN A 140 19.82 5.84 -4.58
N LYS A 141 19.61 5.17 -5.71
CA LYS A 141 20.63 4.96 -6.75
C LYS A 141 20.84 6.15 -7.67
N VAL A 142 19.89 7.09 -7.72
CA VAL A 142 19.98 8.29 -8.57
C VAL A 142 21.23 9.11 -8.18
N PRO A 143 22.07 9.56 -9.13
CA PRO A 143 23.21 10.40 -8.82
C PRO A 143 22.75 11.74 -8.26
N GLY A 144 23.28 12.14 -7.10
CA GLY A 144 22.88 13.37 -6.41
C GLY A 144 23.68 13.59 -5.13
N PRO A 145 23.55 14.77 -4.48
CA PRO A 145 24.20 15.05 -3.21
C PRO A 145 23.74 14.07 -2.13
N ARG A 146 24.71 13.39 -1.51
CA ARG A 146 24.47 12.36 -0.48
C ARG A 146 24.90 12.88 0.88
N LEU A 147 23.93 13.28 1.70
CA LEU A 147 24.12 13.46 3.14
C LEU A 147 23.78 12.14 3.82
N GLY A 148 24.69 11.15 3.68
CA GLY A 148 24.51 9.76 4.11
C GLY A 148 23.60 8.94 3.19
N VAL A 149 22.36 9.40 2.98
CA VAL A 149 21.37 8.88 2.02
C VAL A 149 21.07 9.93 0.95
N ASN A 150 20.55 9.50 -0.19
CA ASN A 150 20.21 10.41 -1.30
C ASN A 150 19.21 11.50 -0.85
N TRP A 151 19.40 12.75 -1.31
CA TRP A 151 18.48 13.86 -1.07
C TRP A 151 17.01 13.53 -1.37
N ILE A 152 16.77 12.68 -2.39
CA ILE A 152 15.41 12.24 -2.75
C ILE A 152 14.76 11.43 -1.61
N VAL A 153 15.54 10.61 -0.90
CA VAL A 153 15.06 9.83 0.25
C VAL A 153 14.70 10.77 1.40
N TRP A 154 15.51 11.80 1.65
CA TRP A 154 15.18 12.84 2.62
C TRP A 154 13.92 13.61 2.24
N GLY A 155 13.75 13.96 0.96
CA GLY A 155 12.52 14.54 0.42
C GLY A 155 11.32 13.64 0.63
N TRP A 156 11.45 12.33 0.42
CA TRP A 156 10.40 11.36 0.70
C TRP A 156 10.03 11.30 2.19
N VAL A 157 11.02 11.31 3.10
CA VAL A 157 10.78 11.37 4.55
C VAL A 157 10.07 12.67 4.96
N ALA A 158 10.46 13.79 4.37
CA ALA A 158 9.78 15.07 4.61
C ALA A 158 8.32 15.03 4.11
N MET A 159 8.10 14.51 2.90
CA MET A 159 6.76 14.36 2.31
C MET A 159 5.87 13.48 3.18
N ILE A 160 6.32 12.29 3.59
CA ILE A 160 5.49 11.41 4.43
C ILE A 160 5.17 12.07 5.77
N SER A 161 6.13 12.76 6.38
CA SER A 161 5.93 13.48 7.64
C SER A 161 4.87 14.58 7.49
N MET A 162 4.93 15.36 6.41
CA MET A 162 3.93 16.38 6.10
C MET A 162 2.54 15.76 5.84
N THR A 163 2.45 14.63 5.15
CA THR A 163 1.17 13.93 4.94
C THR A 163 0.59 13.42 6.26
N ARG A 164 1.42 12.93 7.20
CA ARG A 164 0.95 12.55 8.55
C ARG A 164 0.37 13.75 9.29
N PHE A 165 1.00 14.91 9.18
CA PHE A 165 0.50 16.15 9.76
C PHE A 165 -0.85 16.57 9.15
N GLN A 166 -1.01 16.47 7.82
CA GLN A 166 -2.28 16.77 7.13
C GLN A 166 -3.44 15.91 7.65
N ILE A 167 -3.20 14.61 7.87
CA ILE A 167 -4.22 13.72 8.47
C ILE A 167 -4.63 14.23 9.86
N GLY A 168 -3.67 14.68 10.68
CA GLY A 168 -3.95 15.31 11.97
C GLY A 168 -4.80 16.58 11.86
N ALA A 169 -4.49 17.45 10.90
CA ALA A 169 -5.28 18.66 10.62
C ALA A 169 -6.73 18.33 10.23
N MET A 170 -6.96 17.23 9.49
CA MET A 170 -8.31 16.77 9.14
C MET A 170 -9.13 16.36 10.36
N PHE A 171 -8.54 15.66 11.33
CA PHE A 171 -9.23 15.35 12.60
C PHE A 171 -9.66 16.62 13.33
N GLY A 172 -8.80 17.64 13.35
CA GLY A 172 -9.14 18.95 13.90
C GLY A 172 -10.30 19.63 13.17
N GLY A 173 -10.27 19.65 11.84
CA GLY A 173 -11.34 20.23 11.02
C GLY A 173 -12.70 19.56 11.25
N VAL A 174 -12.73 18.22 11.26
CA VAL A 174 -13.97 17.47 11.54
C VAL A 174 -14.46 17.70 12.96
N ALA A 175 -13.55 17.71 13.95
CA ALA A 175 -13.91 17.99 15.33
C ALA A 175 -14.50 19.40 15.53
N GLN A 176 -14.02 20.38 14.77
CA GLN A 176 -14.56 21.75 14.82
C GLN A 176 -15.97 21.83 14.23
N VAL A 177 -16.25 21.12 13.12
CA VAL A 177 -17.61 21.01 12.57
C VAL A 177 -18.55 20.30 13.55
N LEU A 178 -18.09 19.25 14.23
CA LEU A 178 -18.89 18.56 15.26
C LEU A 178 -19.17 19.45 16.48
N ASN A 179 -18.21 20.28 16.87
CA ASN A 179 -18.42 21.26 17.94
C ASN A 179 -19.44 22.35 17.55
N GLN A 180 -19.52 22.74 16.28
CA GLN A 180 -20.57 23.65 15.80
C GLN A 180 -21.97 23.02 15.86
N LEU A 181 -22.07 21.70 15.65
CA LEU A 181 -23.35 20.96 15.78
C LEU A 181 -23.75 20.72 17.24
N VAL A 182 -22.77 20.42 18.10
CA VAL A 182 -22.99 20.16 19.53
C VAL A 182 -21.97 20.98 20.35
N PRO A 183 -22.32 22.23 20.70
CA PRO A 183 -21.40 23.17 21.37
C PRO A 183 -21.05 22.78 22.80
N SER A 184 -21.82 21.86 23.41
CA SER A 184 -21.64 21.44 24.81
C SER A 184 -20.39 20.57 25.03
N VAL A 185 -19.78 20.03 23.97
CA VAL A 185 -18.62 19.14 24.06
C VAL A 185 -17.39 19.84 23.48
N PRO A 186 -16.27 19.95 24.21
CA PRO A 186 -15.08 20.63 23.75
C PRO A 186 -14.42 19.90 22.56
N VAL A 187 -13.75 20.66 21.68
CA VAL A 187 -13.10 20.14 20.47
C VAL A 187 -12.13 18.99 20.78
N ASN A 188 -11.37 19.08 21.88
CA ASN A 188 -10.43 18.04 22.29
C ASN A 188 -11.11 16.69 22.54
N ALA A 189 -12.33 16.69 23.11
CA ALA A 189 -13.09 15.47 23.34
C ALA A 189 -13.56 14.84 22.02
N TRP A 190 -13.96 15.67 21.04
CA TRP A 190 -14.30 15.19 19.69
C TRP A 190 -13.10 14.58 18.98
N VAL A 191 -11.91 15.18 19.07
CA VAL A 191 -10.68 14.62 18.48
C VAL A 191 -10.34 13.27 19.08
N VAL A 192 -10.39 13.14 20.42
CA VAL A 192 -10.12 11.87 21.11
C VAL A 192 -11.17 10.81 20.75
N LEU A 193 -12.44 11.20 20.65
CA LEU A 193 -13.52 10.31 20.23
C LEU A 193 -13.29 9.81 18.79
N LEU A 194 -12.99 10.70 17.85
CA LEU A 194 -12.73 10.34 16.46
C LEU A 194 -11.50 9.43 16.34
N LEU A 195 -10.43 9.73 17.08
CA LEU A 195 -9.24 8.88 17.16
C LEU A 195 -9.59 7.48 17.71
N GLY A 196 -10.38 7.42 18.78
CA GLY A 196 -10.85 6.17 19.38
C GLY A 196 -11.69 5.34 18.41
N VAL A 197 -12.61 5.98 17.66
CA VAL A 197 -13.40 5.33 16.62
C VAL A 197 -12.51 4.81 15.50
N THR A 198 -11.55 5.60 15.01
CA THR A 198 -10.59 5.16 13.99
C THR A 198 -9.75 3.98 14.47
N LEU A 199 -9.26 4.03 15.72
CA LEU A 199 -8.47 2.96 16.30
C LEU A 199 -9.29 1.67 16.47
N ALA A 200 -10.53 1.79 16.96
CA ALA A 200 -11.45 0.66 17.07
C ALA A 200 -11.75 0.02 15.70
N LEU A 201 -11.89 0.85 14.66
CA LEU A 201 -12.10 0.39 13.29
C LEU A 201 -10.89 -0.38 12.75
N LEU A 202 -9.68 0.12 13.02
CA LEU A 202 -8.41 -0.53 12.63
C LEU A 202 -8.19 -1.85 13.37
N LEU A 203 -8.41 -1.86 14.69
CA LEU A 203 -8.23 -3.06 15.53
C LEU A 203 -9.32 -4.11 15.29
N GLY A 204 -10.46 -3.73 14.72
CA GLY A 204 -11.54 -4.63 14.32
C GLY A 204 -11.21 -5.59 13.16
N GLY A 205 -10.02 -5.45 12.55
CA GLY A 205 -9.33 -6.51 11.79
C GLY A 205 -9.94 -6.99 10.47
N GLY A 206 -11.15 -6.55 10.10
CA GLY A 206 -11.80 -6.99 8.87
C GLY A 206 -11.52 -6.04 7.69
N TYR A 207 -10.62 -6.43 6.78
CA TYR A 207 -10.36 -5.71 5.53
C TYR A 207 -11.66 -5.40 4.76
N GLU A 208 -12.57 -6.38 4.70
CA GLU A 208 -13.88 -6.29 4.05
C GLU A 208 -14.78 -5.18 4.62
N ARG A 209 -14.73 -4.95 5.95
CA ARG A 209 -15.50 -3.89 6.62
C ARG A 209 -14.92 -2.51 6.35
N ILE A 210 -13.59 -2.42 6.30
CA ILE A 210 -12.87 -1.17 6.01
C ILE A 210 -13.11 -0.76 4.56
N GLU A 211 -13.02 -1.71 3.63
CA GLU A 211 -13.27 -1.49 2.21
C GLU A 211 -14.73 -1.07 1.96
N GLY A 212 -15.69 -1.74 2.60
CA GLY A 212 -17.11 -1.37 2.51
C GLY A 212 -17.38 0.05 3.04
N LEU A 213 -16.85 0.40 4.21
CA LEU A 213 -17.00 1.75 4.77
C LEU A 213 -16.33 2.84 3.91
N ALA A 214 -15.15 2.55 3.35
CA ALA A 214 -14.46 3.49 2.47
C ALA A 214 -15.25 3.72 1.18
N THR A 215 -15.77 2.64 0.57
CA THR A 215 -16.60 2.72 -0.65
C THR A 215 -17.87 3.51 -0.40
N ILE A 216 -18.57 3.28 0.71
CA ILE A 216 -19.78 4.03 1.08
C ILE A 216 -19.47 5.52 1.26
N LYS A 217 -18.38 5.88 1.94
CA LYS A 217 -17.99 7.28 2.15
C LYS A 217 -17.68 8.00 0.83
N VAL A 218 -16.94 7.36 -0.06
CA VAL A 218 -16.63 7.92 -1.39
C VAL A 218 -17.90 8.05 -2.23
N ALA A 219 -18.75 7.02 -2.25
CA ALA A 219 -20.02 7.06 -2.99
C ALA A 219 -20.93 8.19 -2.48
N LEU A 220 -21.08 8.34 -1.16
CA LEU A 220 -21.87 9.41 -0.55
C LEU A 220 -21.32 10.79 -0.92
N PHE A 221 -20.00 10.95 -0.84
CA PHE A 221 -19.33 12.20 -1.20
C PHE A 221 -19.61 12.57 -2.67
N THR A 222 -19.41 11.63 -3.60
CA THR A 222 -19.66 11.84 -5.03
C THR A 222 -21.12 12.16 -5.33
N MET A 223 -22.07 11.46 -4.68
CA MET A 223 -23.50 11.72 -4.83
C MET A 223 -23.89 13.12 -4.34
N LEU A 224 -23.34 13.56 -3.20
CA LEU A 224 -23.56 14.90 -2.68
C LEU A 224 -23.02 15.98 -3.63
N THR A 225 -21.82 15.78 -4.19
CA THR A 225 -21.25 16.70 -5.18
C THR A 225 -22.13 16.80 -6.42
N PHE A 226 -22.62 15.67 -6.94
CA PHE A 226 -23.50 15.64 -8.11
C PHE A 226 -24.84 16.35 -7.84
N LEU A 227 -25.43 16.12 -6.67
CA LEU A 227 -26.65 16.80 -6.25
C LEU A 227 -26.45 18.32 -6.16
N CYS A 228 -25.36 18.77 -5.53
CA CYS A 228 -25.01 20.20 -5.49
C CYS A 228 -24.85 20.79 -6.89
N ALA A 229 -24.17 20.09 -7.80
CA ALA A 229 -23.98 20.55 -9.17
C ALA A 229 -25.26 20.57 -10.02
N LEU A 230 -26.29 19.80 -9.65
CA LEU A 230 -27.58 19.79 -10.33
C LEU A 230 -28.55 20.86 -9.79
N ILE A 231 -28.43 21.20 -8.50
CA ILE A 231 -29.24 22.24 -7.85
C ILE A 231 -28.75 23.65 -8.22
N LEU A 232 -27.44 23.81 -8.40
CA LEU A 232 -26.79 25.06 -8.86
C LEU A 232 -26.99 25.28 -10.36
#